data_AF-A0A2H0Z9E3-F1
#
_entry.id   AF-A0A2H0Z9E3-F1
#
_cell.length_a   1.000
_cell.length_b   1.000
_cell.length_c   1.000
_cell.angle_alpha   90.00
_cell.angle_beta   90.00
_cell.angle_gamma   90.00
#
_symmetry.space_group_name_H-M   'P 1'
#
loop_
_entity.id
_entity.type
_entity.pdbx_description
1 polymer ?
#
loop_
_entity_poly.entity_id
_entity_poly.type
_entity_poly.pdbx_seq_one_letter_code
_entity_poly.pdbx_strand_id
1 'polypeptide(L)'
;MKTYPFSGLFFMLFFPAIQSFAGWYDAGFHPRVEMEYVITLSSAMETALKWYDPEFEIWSPRDFHPMVRGLYEYKSFEPWRDFLAYQTPSAVIGDFNGDEVPDAVLMGHNKTQGKTIAIISKEGKYTLVEINSGPLKNPLAPEYARGDNNIEDYMELVPPGKIKAEPAYNRPELDLKTDAFKTVVFEKCGSIHIYKDGKFEDYALSD
;
A
#
# COMPACT_ATOMS: atom_id res chain seq x y z
N MET A 1 20.42 71.97 -3.56
CA MET A 1 19.97 70.56 -3.53
C MET A 1 21.20 69.67 -3.58
N LYS A 2 21.50 68.95 -2.50
CA LYS A 2 22.57 67.93 -2.46
C LYS A 2 21.90 66.58 -2.32
N THR A 3 22.08 65.70 -3.30
CA THR A 3 21.61 64.31 -3.29
C THR A 3 22.71 63.42 -2.73
N TYR A 4 22.38 62.63 -1.70
CA TYR A 4 23.25 61.57 -1.18
C TYR A 4 22.88 60.24 -1.83
N PRO A 5 23.84 59.39 -2.22
CA PRO A 5 23.54 58.05 -2.71
C PRO A 5 23.20 57.12 -1.54
N PHE A 6 22.02 56.50 -1.57
CA PHE A 6 21.66 55.41 -0.68
C PHE A 6 22.32 54.13 -1.20
N SER A 7 23.47 53.77 -0.65
CA SER A 7 24.07 52.45 -0.80
C SER A 7 23.33 51.46 0.11
N GLY A 8 22.29 50.83 -0.43
CA GLY A 8 21.57 49.74 0.23
C GLY A 8 22.42 48.47 0.27
N LEU A 9 22.94 48.15 1.45
CA LEU A 9 23.64 46.91 1.74
C LEU A 9 22.63 45.75 1.71
N PHE A 10 22.68 44.90 0.69
CA PHE A 10 21.82 43.71 0.59
C PHE A 10 22.40 42.61 1.49
N PHE A 11 21.83 42.43 2.68
CA PHE A 11 22.12 41.27 3.52
C PHE A 11 21.45 40.04 2.90
N MET A 12 22.21 39.22 2.17
CA MET A 12 21.79 37.84 1.90
C MET A 12 21.89 37.07 3.22
N LEU A 13 20.74 36.88 3.87
CA LEU A 13 20.61 35.89 4.93
C LEU A 13 20.72 34.51 4.27
N PHE A 14 21.91 33.90 4.38
CA PHE A 14 22.07 32.47 4.20
C PHE A 14 21.32 31.79 5.35
N PHE A 15 20.09 31.37 5.08
CA PHE A 15 19.51 30.28 5.86
C PHE A 15 20.29 29.03 5.45
N PRO A 16 21.02 28.35 6.36
CA PRO A 16 21.40 26.98 6.07
C PRO A 16 20.10 26.26 5.75
N ALA A 17 20.05 25.58 4.60
CA ALA A 17 18.98 24.64 4.35
C ALA A 17 18.93 23.74 5.58
N ILE A 18 17.84 23.83 6.33
CA ILE A 18 17.53 22.84 7.35
C ILE A 18 17.32 21.58 6.53
N GLN A 19 18.38 20.81 6.33
CA GLN A 19 18.24 19.39 6.06
C GLN A 19 17.56 18.85 7.31
N SER A 20 16.23 18.83 7.28
CA SER A 20 15.47 17.94 8.14
C SER A 20 15.78 16.52 7.64
N PHE A 21 17.00 16.06 7.93
CA PHE A 21 17.23 14.63 8.00
C PHE A 21 16.34 14.18 9.11
N ALA A 22 15.29 13.49 8.69
CA ALA A 22 14.34 12.95 9.56
C ALA A 22 15.02 11.84 10.40
N GLY A 23 15.63 12.20 11.55
CA GLY A 23 15.86 11.28 12.68
C GLY A 23 14.53 10.78 13.26
N TRP A 24 13.72 10.07 12.47
CA TRP A 24 12.30 9.85 12.77
C TRP A 24 12.08 8.36 13.06
N TYR A 25 11.43 8.14 14.21
CA TYR A 25 11.18 6.86 14.91
C TYR A 25 12.39 6.26 15.65
N ASP A 26 12.90 7.03 16.62
CA ASP A 26 13.58 6.46 17.78
C ASP A 26 12.56 5.65 18.61
N ALA A 27 12.55 4.33 18.41
CA ALA A 27 11.55 3.39 18.91
C ALA A 27 11.44 3.29 20.45
N GLY A 28 12.26 4.04 21.20
CA GLY A 28 12.38 3.93 22.66
C GLY A 28 11.94 5.14 23.49
N PHE A 29 11.77 6.35 22.92
CA PHE A 29 11.80 7.57 23.76
C PHE A 29 10.55 8.46 23.78
N HIS A 30 9.51 8.16 22.99
CA HIS A 30 8.30 9.01 22.94
C HIS A 30 6.99 8.21 23.06
N PRO A 31 5.96 8.76 23.75
CA PRO A 31 4.60 8.25 23.67
C PRO A 31 4.14 8.17 22.21
N ARG A 32 3.49 7.06 21.84
CA ARG A 32 2.93 6.85 20.51
C ARG A 32 1.56 6.20 20.61
N VAL A 33 0.76 6.38 19.56
CA VAL A 33 -0.49 5.63 19.32
C VAL A 33 -0.15 4.52 18.33
N GLU A 34 -0.54 3.29 18.62
CA GLU A 34 -0.42 2.16 17.69
C GLU A 34 -1.83 1.75 17.26
N MET A 35 -2.00 1.42 15.98
CA MET A 35 -3.25 0.85 15.48
C MET A 35 -3.12 -0.65 15.22
N GLU A 36 -4.11 -1.40 15.69
CA GLU A 36 -4.32 -2.80 15.32
C GLU A 36 -5.60 -2.93 14.49
N TYR A 37 -5.58 -3.81 13.50
CA TYR A 37 -6.74 -4.11 12.66
C TYR A 37 -7.01 -5.61 12.64
N VAL A 38 -8.28 -5.96 12.48
CA VAL A 38 -8.74 -7.33 12.29
C VAL A 38 -9.43 -7.40 10.95
N ILE A 39 -9.04 -8.37 10.12
CA ILE A 39 -9.69 -8.65 8.85
C ILE A 39 -10.69 -9.79 9.11
N THR A 40 -11.97 -9.54 8.85
CA THR A 40 -13.03 -10.53 9.00
C THR A 40 -13.65 -10.80 7.64
N LEU A 41 -13.51 -12.04 7.18
CA LEU A 41 -14.10 -12.49 5.91
C LEU A 41 -15.49 -13.07 6.16
N SER A 42 -16.37 -13.01 5.15
CA SER A 42 -17.64 -13.76 5.22
C SER A 42 -17.36 -15.27 5.26
N SER A 43 -18.27 -16.06 5.82
CA SER A 43 -18.10 -17.53 5.86
C SER A 43 -17.90 -18.15 4.48
N ALA A 44 -18.49 -17.55 3.43
CA ALA A 44 -18.32 -18.00 2.05
C ALA A 44 -16.90 -17.71 1.52
N MET A 45 -16.35 -16.53 1.78
CA MET A 45 -14.98 -16.17 1.46
C MET A 45 -13.96 -17.01 2.23
N GLU A 46 -14.16 -17.22 3.54
CA GLU A 46 -13.31 -18.10 4.34
C GLU A 46 -13.31 -19.54 3.80
N THR A 47 -14.49 -20.04 3.41
CA THR A 47 -14.61 -21.38 2.83
C THR A 47 -13.83 -21.47 1.54
N ALA A 48 -13.98 -20.49 0.64
CA ALA A 48 -13.23 -20.45 -0.62
C ALA A 48 -11.72 -20.40 -0.37
N LEU A 49 -11.27 -19.52 0.54
CA LEU A 49 -9.87 -19.37 0.92
C LEU A 49 -9.28 -20.68 1.46
N LYS A 50 -9.95 -21.32 2.42
CA LYS A 50 -9.51 -22.61 2.99
C LYS A 50 -9.50 -23.74 1.98
N TRP A 51 -10.39 -23.71 0.99
CA TRP A 51 -10.42 -24.70 -0.09
C TRP A 51 -9.22 -24.57 -1.03
N TYR A 52 -8.79 -23.33 -1.28
CA TYR A 52 -7.61 -23.03 -2.10
C TYR A 52 -6.30 -23.27 -1.34
N ASP A 53 -6.18 -22.75 -0.12
CA ASP A 53 -4.99 -22.91 0.73
C ASP A 53 -5.41 -22.93 2.22
N PRO A 54 -5.53 -24.13 2.83
CA PRO A 54 -5.99 -24.27 4.21
C PRO A 54 -4.97 -23.76 5.25
N GLU A 55 -3.73 -23.49 4.84
CA GLU A 55 -2.66 -22.99 5.70
C GLU A 55 -2.37 -21.50 5.44
N PHE A 56 -3.18 -20.82 4.62
CA PHE A 56 -3.00 -19.41 4.35
C PHE A 56 -3.34 -18.55 5.58
N GLU A 57 -2.38 -17.73 5.97
CA GLU A 57 -2.48 -16.75 7.03
C GLU A 57 -2.27 -15.36 6.43
N ILE A 58 -3.15 -14.43 6.77
CA ILE A 58 -3.01 -13.02 6.37
C ILE A 58 -1.95 -12.37 7.25
N TRP A 59 -1.08 -11.54 6.66
CA TRP A 59 -0.07 -10.82 7.44
C TRP A 59 -0.71 -9.93 8.51
N SER A 60 -0.16 -10.01 9.72
CA SER A 60 -0.54 -9.19 10.87
C SER A 60 0.05 -7.79 10.74
N PRO A 61 -0.60 -6.75 11.31
CA PRO A 61 -0.02 -5.41 11.37
C PRO A 61 1.43 -5.39 11.90
N ARG A 62 1.76 -6.31 12.82
CA ARG A 62 3.09 -6.39 13.46
C ARG A 62 4.18 -6.92 12.54
N ASP A 63 3.82 -7.57 11.44
CA ASP A 63 4.77 -8.09 10.45
C ASP A 63 5.28 -6.97 9.51
N PHE A 64 4.62 -5.80 9.52
CA PHE A 64 4.97 -4.66 8.71
C PHE A 64 5.96 -3.72 9.39
N HIS A 65 6.77 -3.07 8.55
CA HIS A 65 7.79 -2.15 9.01
C HIS A 65 7.14 -1.03 9.83
N PRO A 66 7.71 -0.58 10.98
CA PRO A 66 7.14 0.50 11.79
C PRO A 66 6.76 1.73 10.97
N MET A 67 7.55 2.06 9.94
CA MET A 67 7.23 3.15 9.04
C MET A 67 6.05 2.88 8.11
N VAL A 68 5.86 1.65 7.62
CA VAL A 68 4.64 1.31 6.85
C VAL A 68 3.42 1.43 7.76
N ARG A 69 3.50 0.90 8.98
CA ARG A 69 2.45 1.11 10.00
C ARG A 69 2.18 2.60 10.24
N GLY A 70 3.26 3.37 10.43
CA GLY A 70 3.23 4.81 10.62
C GLY A 70 2.66 5.56 9.41
N LEU A 71 2.90 5.13 8.17
CA LEU A 71 2.29 5.74 6.99
C LEU A 71 0.77 5.60 7.02
N TYR A 72 0.24 4.45 7.44
CA TYR A 72 -1.19 4.31 7.61
C TYR A 72 -1.69 5.12 8.80
N GLU A 73 -0.97 5.13 9.92
CA GLU A 73 -1.32 5.95 11.09
C GLU A 73 -1.31 7.45 10.81
N TYR A 74 -0.39 7.92 9.98
CA TYR A 74 -0.10 9.34 9.74
C TYR A 74 -0.74 9.91 8.46
N LYS A 75 -0.98 9.11 7.40
CA LYS A 75 -1.57 9.61 6.13
C LYS A 75 -3.06 10.02 6.22
N SER A 76 -3.63 10.10 7.42
CA SER A 76 -4.99 10.59 7.69
C SER A 76 -5.20 12.10 7.45
N PHE A 77 -4.18 12.84 6.98
CA PHE A 77 -4.29 14.28 6.68
C PHE A 77 -4.84 14.60 5.28
N GLU A 78 -4.95 13.63 4.38
CA GLU A 78 -5.72 13.82 3.15
C GLU A 78 -7.18 13.42 3.41
N PRO A 79 -8.17 14.34 3.28
CA PRO A 79 -9.58 14.09 3.62
C PRO A 79 -10.28 13.03 2.76
N TRP A 80 -9.58 12.44 1.79
CA TRP A 80 -10.06 11.33 0.96
C TRP A 80 -9.46 9.97 1.37
N ARG A 81 -8.48 9.97 2.28
CA ARG A 81 -7.81 8.79 2.87
C ARG A 81 -8.28 8.57 4.30
N ASP A 82 -9.58 8.71 4.50
CA ASP A 82 -10.23 8.17 5.68
C ASP A 82 -9.74 6.72 5.85
N PHE A 83 -9.54 6.30 7.09
CA PHE A 83 -9.22 4.93 7.43
C PHE A 83 -10.43 4.06 7.04
N LEU A 84 -10.57 3.74 5.75
CA LEU A 84 -11.76 3.10 5.21
C LEU A 84 -11.76 1.68 5.76
N ALA A 85 -12.90 1.23 6.27
CA ALA A 85 -13.16 -0.14 6.70
C ALA A 85 -12.83 -1.22 5.64
N TYR A 86 -12.37 -0.78 4.46
CA TYR A 86 -12.09 -1.53 3.26
C TYR A 86 -10.59 -1.57 2.90
N GLN A 87 -9.67 -1.04 3.71
CA GLN A 87 -8.24 -1.22 3.42
C GLN A 87 -7.35 -1.26 4.67
N THR A 88 -6.30 -2.07 4.59
CA THR A 88 -5.19 -2.19 5.54
C THR A 88 -3.91 -2.49 4.73
N PRO A 89 -2.71 -2.46 5.33
CA PRO A 89 -1.49 -2.89 4.65
C PRO A 89 -1.58 -4.28 4.02
N SER A 90 -2.31 -5.21 4.64
CA SER A 90 -2.45 -6.61 4.19
C SER A 90 -3.79 -6.97 3.54
N ALA A 91 -4.75 -6.04 3.44
CA ALA A 91 -6.02 -6.31 2.78
C ALA A 91 -6.64 -5.09 2.12
N VAL A 92 -7.31 -5.30 1.00
CA VAL A 92 -8.16 -4.31 0.33
C VAL A 92 -9.50 -4.97 -0.01
N ILE A 93 -10.60 -4.28 0.23
CA ILE A 93 -11.97 -4.69 -0.08
C ILE A 93 -12.51 -3.69 -1.09
N GLY A 94 -13.13 -4.18 -2.16
CA GLY A 94 -13.67 -3.36 -3.24
C GLY A 94 -14.52 -4.21 -4.17
N ASP A 95 -15.12 -3.62 -5.18
CA ASP A 95 -15.77 -4.30 -6.29
C ASP A 95 -14.81 -4.29 -7.50
N PHE A 96 -13.97 -5.33 -7.61
CA PHE A 96 -12.94 -5.38 -8.65
C PHE A 96 -13.50 -5.87 -9.98
N ASN A 97 -14.52 -6.72 -9.95
CA ASN A 97 -15.11 -7.35 -11.13
C ASN A 97 -16.35 -6.61 -11.70
N GLY A 98 -16.88 -5.62 -10.98
CA GLY A 98 -17.99 -4.77 -11.39
C GLY A 98 -19.37 -5.40 -11.21
N ASP A 99 -19.52 -6.34 -10.28
CA ASP A 99 -20.80 -7.04 -10.02
C ASP A 99 -21.57 -6.50 -8.80
N GLU A 100 -21.10 -5.41 -8.21
CA GLU A 100 -21.64 -4.75 -7.01
C GLU A 100 -21.59 -5.62 -5.74
N VAL A 101 -20.89 -6.76 -5.76
CA VAL A 101 -20.64 -7.61 -4.59
C VAL A 101 -19.21 -7.36 -4.09
N PRO A 102 -19.01 -7.13 -2.77
CA PRO A 102 -17.67 -6.92 -2.25
C PRO A 102 -16.74 -8.12 -2.47
N ASP A 103 -15.59 -7.84 -3.08
CA ASP A 103 -14.44 -8.71 -3.23
C ASP A 103 -13.37 -8.38 -2.17
N ALA A 104 -12.34 -9.22 -2.06
CA ALA A 104 -11.20 -8.95 -1.19
C ALA A 104 -9.87 -9.32 -1.85
N VAL A 105 -8.84 -8.49 -1.67
CA VAL A 105 -7.45 -8.82 -1.98
C VAL A 105 -6.69 -8.91 -0.66
N LEU A 106 -5.95 -10.00 -0.48
CA LEU A 106 -5.24 -10.34 0.74
C LEU A 106 -3.77 -10.59 0.44
N MET A 107 -2.91 -9.99 1.26
CA MET A 107 -1.49 -10.30 1.30
C MET A 107 -1.23 -11.17 2.52
N GLY A 108 -0.61 -12.31 2.31
CA GLY A 108 -0.37 -13.29 3.35
C GLY A 108 0.70 -14.29 2.98
N HIS A 109 0.67 -15.43 3.64
CA HIS A 109 1.62 -16.50 3.42
C HIS A 109 1.03 -17.86 3.84
N ASN A 110 1.70 -18.92 3.42
CA ASN A 110 1.60 -20.23 4.05
C ASN A 110 2.98 -20.62 4.60
N LYS A 111 3.23 -21.90 4.84
CA LYS A 111 4.51 -22.39 5.39
C LYS A 111 5.73 -22.16 4.50
N THR A 112 5.55 -22.02 3.19
CA THR A 112 6.66 -22.02 2.22
C THR A 112 6.63 -20.85 1.26
N GLN A 113 5.50 -20.14 1.14
CA GLN A 113 5.32 -19.06 0.17
C GLN A 113 4.66 -17.84 0.80
N GLY A 114 5.15 -16.65 0.42
CA GLY A 114 4.37 -15.41 0.52
C GLY A 114 3.48 -15.28 -0.71
N LYS A 115 2.24 -14.82 -0.53
CA LYS A 115 1.24 -14.74 -1.60
C LYS A 115 0.41 -13.47 -1.52
N THR A 116 0.00 -12.97 -2.68
CA THR A 116 -1.10 -12.01 -2.83
C THR A 116 -2.21 -12.70 -3.61
N ILE A 117 -3.39 -12.77 -3.01
CA ILE A 117 -4.55 -13.47 -3.56
C ILE A 117 -5.77 -12.56 -3.56
N ALA A 118 -6.60 -12.68 -4.58
CA ALA A 118 -7.92 -12.06 -4.64
C ALA A 118 -9.01 -13.10 -4.46
N ILE A 119 -10.01 -12.79 -3.65
CA ILE A 119 -11.26 -13.51 -3.49
C ILE A 119 -12.32 -12.71 -4.26
N ILE A 120 -12.69 -13.21 -5.44
CA ILE A 120 -13.56 -12.54 -6.39
C ILE A 120 -14.92 -13.22 -6.40
N SER A 121 -15.96 -12.43 -6.16
CA SER A 121 -17.36 -12.82 -6.31
C SER A 121 -17.66 -13.27 -7.74
N LYS A 122 -18.52 -14.28 -7.86
CA LYS A 122 -18.98 -14.79 -9.17
C LYS A 122 -20.23 -15.62 -8.98
N GLU A 123 -21.34 -15.20 -9.58
CA GLU A 123 -22.60 -15.97 -9.63
C GLU A 123 -23.07 -16.45 -8.23
N GLY A 124 -22.94 -15.59 -7.21
CA GLY A 124 -23.32 -15.92 -5.82
C GLY A 124 -22.35 -16.84 -5.08
N LYS A 125 -21.15 -17.07 -5.62
CA LYS A 125 -20.03 -17.76 -4.97
C LYS A 125 -18.79 -16.87 -4.98
N TYR A 126 -17.70 -17.35 -4.39
CA TYR A 126 -16.39 -16.73 -4.47
C TYR A 126 -15.37 -17.67 -5.12
N THR A 127 -14.48 -17.08 -5.90
CA THR A 127 -13.36 -17.74 -6.59
C THR A 127 -12.06 -17.07 -6.19
N LEU A 128 -10.94 -17.81 -6.25
CA LEU A 128 -9.63 -17.25 -5.95
C LEU A 128 -8.81 -17.01 -7.21
N VAL A 129 -8.16 -15.86 -7.25
CA VAL A 129 -7.20 -15.48 -8.28
C VAL A 129 -5.89 -15.16 -7.58
N GLU A 130 -4.87 -15.98 -7.83
CA GLU A 130 -3.51 -15.70 -7.37
C GLU A 130 -2.92 -14.58 -8.22
N ILE A 131 -2.53 -13.49 -7.58
CA ILE A 131 -1.93 -12.33 -8.25
C ILE A 131 -0.41 -12.51 -8.30
N ASN A 132 0.18 -12.93 -7.19
CA ASN A 132 1.61 -13.20 -7.07
C ASN A 132 1.87 -14.24 -5.98
N SER A 133 2.90 -15.07 -6.20
CA SER A 133 3.48 -15.92 -5.17
C SER A 133 5.00 -15.98 -5.31
N GLY A 134 5.66 -16.08 -4.17
CA GLY A 134 7.11 -16.25 -4.10
C GLY A 134 7.51 -17.08 -2.89
N PRO A 135 8.79 -17.51 -2.80
CA PRO A 135 9.30 -18.14 -1.59
C PRO A 135 8.96 -17.27 -0.37
N LEU A 136 8.56 -17.89 0.72
CA LEU A 136 8.37 -17.19 1.98
C LEU A 136 9.73 -16.62 2.36
N LYS A 137 9.90 -15.32 2.12
CA LYS A 137 11.01 -14.57 2.68
C LYS A 137 10.76 -14.59 4.17
N ASN A 138 11.56 -15.36 4.90
CA ASN A 138 11.47 -15.36 6.34
C ASN A 138 11.74 -13.91 6.78
N PRO A 139 10.74 -13.19 7.32
CA PRO A 139 10.97 -11.82 7.78
C PRO A 139 12.11 -11.79 8.80
N LEU A 140 12.34 -12.89 9.52
CA LEU A 140 13.40 -13.04 10.53
C LEU A 140 14.74 -13.60 9.99
N ALA A 141 14.92 -13.85 8.69
CA ALA A 141 16.17 -14.42 8.17
C ALA A 141 17.33 -13.39 8.17
N PRO A 142 18.56 -13.79 8.54
CA PRO A 142 19.70 -12.89 8.70
C PRO A 142 20.17 -12.22 7.39
N GLU A 143 19.80 -12.74 6.22
CA GLU A 143 20.05 -12.10 4.92
C GLU A 143 19.25 -10.80 4.70
N TYR A 144 18.20 -10.59 5.49
CA TYR A 144 17.42 -9.34 5.56
C TYR A 144 17.86 -8.44 6.74
N ALA A 145 18.90 -8.82 7.49
CA ALA A 145 19.38 -8.11 8.68
C ALA A 145 20.18 -6.82 8.39
N ARG A 146 20.01 -6.18 7.22
CA ARG A 146 20.32 -4.76 7.05
C ARG A 146 19.07 -3.95 7.40
N GLY A 147 18.77 -3.91 8.70
CA GLY A 147 17.74 -3.04 9.27
C GLY A 147 16.32 -3.45 8.89
N ASP A 148 15.74 -4.32 9.71
CA ASP A 148 14.34 -4.26 10.14
C ASP A 148 13.39 -5.36 9.67
N ASN A 149 13.81 -6.37 8.88
CA ASN A 149 13.15 -7.70 8.88
C ASN A 149 11.62 -7.70 8.64
N ASN A 150 11.05 -6.64 8.09
CA ASN A 150 9.61 -6.42 8.07
C ASN A 150 9.09 -6.26 6.64
N ILE A 151 7.79 -6.46 6.47
CA ILE A 151 7.12 -6.24 5.19
C ILE A 151 7.07 -4.74 4.90
N GLU A 152 7.65 -4.37 3.77
CA GLU A 152 7.69 -3.00 3.24
C GLU A 152 6.65 -2.76 2.15
N ASP A 153 6.12 -3.85 1.59
CA ASP A 153 5.08 -3.83 0.57
C ASP A 153 3.73 -3.60 1.27
N TYR A 154 2.84 -2.78 0.72
CA TYR A 154 1.51 -2.56 1.28
C TYR A 154 0.49 -2.28 0.20
N MET A 155 -0.79 -2.40 0.53
CA MET A 155 -1.88 -2.27 -0.45
C MET A 155 -2.79 -1.07 -0.22
N GLU A 156 -3.12 -0.36 -1.29
CA GLU A 156 -4.05 0.77 -1.27
C GLU A 156 -5.22 0.49 -2.21
N LEU A 157 -6.45 0.81 -1.78
CA LEU A 157 -7.63 0.82 -2.65
C LEU A 157 -7.50 1.94 -3.68
N VAL A 158 -7.88 1.64 -4.92
CA VAL A 158 -7.91 2.59 -6.02
C VAL A 158 -9.32 2.60 -6.60
N PRO A 159 -10.17 3.59 -6.25
CA PRO A 159 -11.55 3.63 -6.71
C PRO A 159 -11.64 3.91 -8.22
N PRO A 160 -12.80 3.64 -8.86
CA PRO A 160 -13.07 3.99 -10.25
C PRO A 160 -12.75 5.45 -10.53
N GLY A 161 -12.17 5.72 -11.69
CA GLY A 161 -11.76 7.06 -12.06
C GLY A 161 -10.64 7.10 -13.08
N LYS A 162 -10.26 8.34 -13.43
CA LYS A 162 -9.19 8.60 -14.38
C LYS A 162 -7.88 8.81 -13.64
N ILE A 163 -6.89 7.99 -13.95
CA ILE A 163 -5.55 8.05 -13.38
C ILE A 163 -4.59 8.45 -14.49
N LYS A 164 -3.98 9.62 -14.31
CA LYS A 164 -2.90 10.08 -15.19
C LYS A 164 -1.59 9.56 -14.64
N ALA A 165 -0.81 8.89 -15.49
CA ALA A 165 0.58 8.61 -15.16
C ALA A 165 1.37 9.91 -15.02
N GLU A 166 2.46 9.86 -14.25
CA GLU A 166 3.38 10.99 -14.21
C GLU A 166 3.96 11.26 -15.61
N PRO A 167 4.19 12.53 -15.96
CA PRO A 167 4.67 12.90 -17.30
C PRO A 167 5.94 12.16 -17.74
N ALA A 168 6.79 11.78 -16.79
CA ALA A 168 8.04 11.07 -17.05
C ALA A 168 7.85 9.72 -17.76
N TYR A 169 6.67 9.09 -17.64
CA TYR A 169 6.44 7.73 -18.10
C TYR A 169 5.72 7.61 -19.44
N ASN A 170 5.18 8.71 -19.98
CA ASN A 170 4.45 8.76 -21.25
C ASN A 170 3.45 7.59 -21.44
N ARG A 171 2.70 7.26 -20.39
CA ARG A 171 1.68 6.20 -20.42
C ARG A 171 0.30 6.77 -20.74
N PRO A 172 -0.58 6.00 -21.40
CA PRO A 172 -1.96 6.42 -21.61
C PRO A 172 -2.66 6.65 -20.27
N GLU A 173 -3.58 7.62 -20.24
CA GLU A 173 -4.49 7.79 -19.09
C GLU A 173 -5.26 6.49 -18.86
N LEU A 174 -5.25 6.01 -17.63
CA LEU A 174 -5.99 4.84 -17.21
C LEU A 174 -7.40 5.27 -16.78
N ASP A 175 -8.43 4.71 -17.40
CA ASP A 175 -9.84 4.98 -17.11
C ASP A 175 -10.46 3.76 -16.44
N LEU A 176 -10.37 3.71 -15.10
CA LEU A 176 -10.86 2.61 -14.28
C LEU A 176 -12.39 2.63 -14.20
N LYS A 177 -13.01 1.48 -14.49
CA LYS A 177 -14.47 1.30 -14.44
C LYS A 177 -14.95 0.64 -13.16
N THR A 178 -14.08 -0.14 -12.54
CA THR A 178 -14.29 -0.86 -11.28
C THR A 178 -13.23 -0.44 -10.28
N ASP A 179 -13.33 -0.91 -9.04
CA ASP A 179 -12.23 -0.75 -8.11
C ASP A 179 -10.98 -1.47 -8.66
N ALA A 180 -9.82 -0.94 -8.29
CA ALA A 180 -8.53 -1.57 -8.45
C ALA A 180 -7.82 -1.52 -7.09
N PHE A 181 -6.66 -2.15 -7.01
CA PHE A 181 -5.79 -1.94 -5.85
C PHE A 181 -4.36 -1.69 -6.32
N LYS A 182 -3.58 -1.06 -5.48
CA LYS A 182 -2.18 -0.75 -5.76
C LYS A 182 -1.31 -1.46 -4.74
N THR A 183 -0.31 -2.21 -5.21
CA THR A 183 0.79 -2.66 -4.35
C THR A 183 1.86 -1.58 -4.36
N VAL A 184 2.28 -1.12 -3.18
CA VAL A 184 3.31 -0.11 -3.01
C VAL A 184 4.48 -0.74 -2.30
N VAL A 185 5.65 -0.70 -2.90
CA VAL A 185 6.89 -1.04 -2.21
C VAL A 185 7.42 0.25 -1.58
N PHE A 186 7.68 0.27 -0.28
CA PHE A 186 8.16 1.46 0.41
C PHE A 186 9.40 2.07 -0.28
N GLU A 187 9.40 3.40 -0.47
CA GLU A 187 10.44 4.17 -1.19
C GLU A 187 10.72 3.74 -2.64
N LYS A 188 9.89 2.87 -3.20
CA LYS A 188 10.02 2.34 -4.55
C LYS A 188 8.71 2.47 -5.31
N CYS A 189 8.75 1.93 -6.52
CA CYS A 189 7.65 1.95 -7.47
C CYS A 189 6.48 1.08 -6.97
N GLY A 190 5.27 1.54 -7.27
CA GLY A 190 4.05 0.77 -7.07
C GLY A 190 3.44 0.33 -8.39
N SER A 191 2.55 -0.65 -8.32
CA SER A 191 1.76 -1.11 -9.47
C SER A 191 0.29 -1.08 -9.11
N ILE A 192 -0.54 -0.54 -10.00
CA ILE A 192 -2.00 -0.72 -9.94
C ILE A 192 -2.33 -2.06 -10.58
N HIS A 193 -3.14 -2.87 -9.93
CA HIS A 193 -3.61 -4.16 -10.39
C HIS A 193 -5.09 -4.04 -10.76
N ILE A 194 -5.41 -4.36 -12.00
CA ILE A 194 -6.74 -4.15 -12.59
C ILE A 194 -7.34 -5.50 -12.94
N TYR A 195 -8.53 -5.81 -12.44
CA TYR A 195 -9.19 -7.06 -12.79
C TYR A 195 -9.81 -7.00 -14.18
N LYS A 196 -9.48 -7.98 -15.03
CA LYS A 196 -9.97 -8.08 -16.40
C LYS A 196 -9.96 -9.52 -16.87
N ASP A 197 -11.06 -9.96 -17.46
CA ASP A 197 -11.19 -11.27 -18.11
C ASP A 197 -10.76 -12.46 -17.22
N GLY A 198 -11.04 -12.38 -15.90
CA GLY A 198 -10.74 -13.46 -14.95
C GLY A 198 -9.35 -13.40 -14.29
N LYS A 199 -8.55 -12.37 -14.55
CA LYS A 199 -7.19 -12.20 -14.03
C LYS A 199 -6.90 -10.73 -13.67
N PHE A 200 -5.80 -10.48 -12.96
CA PHE A 200 -5.30 -9.12 -12.75
C PHE A 200 -4.22 -8.78 -13.79
N GLU A 201 -4.29 -7.55 -14.32
CA GLU A 201 -3.27 -6.97 -15.18
C GLU A 201 -2.57 -5.81 -14.45
N ASP A 202 -1.24 -5.73 -14.60
CA ASP A 202 -0.43 -4.74 -13.89
C ASP A 202 -0.25 -3.46 -14.71
N TYR A 203 -0.43 -2.33 -14.04
CA TYR A 203 -0.14 -1.01 -14.51
C TYR A 203 0.88 -0.35 -13.57
N ALA A 204 2.16 -0.51 -13.90
CA ALA A 204 3.25 0.10 -13.12
C ALA A 204 3.14 1.64 -13.10
N LEU A 205 3.38 2.25 -11.94
CA LEU A 205 3.31 3.69 -11.74
C LEU A 205 4.64 4.39 -12.00
N SER A 206 5.74 3.67 -11.83
CA SER A 206 7.11 4.13 -12.04
C SER A 206 8.05 2.95 -12.30
N ASP A 207 9.27 3.22 -12.79
CA ASP A 207 10.34 2.25 -13.10
C ASP A 207 11.38 2.11 -11.98
#